data_AF-V9EC58-F1
#
_entry.id   AF-V9EC58-F1
#
_cell.length_a   1.000
_cell.length_b   1.000
_cell.length_c   1.000
_cell.angle_alpha   90.00
_cell.angle_beta   90.00
_cell.angle_gamma   90.00
#
_symmetry.space_group_name_H-M   'P 1'
#
loop_
_entity.id
_entity.type
_entity.pdbx_description
1 polymer ?
#
loop_
_entity_poly.entity_id
_entity_poly.type
_entity_poly.pdbx_seq_one_letter_code
_entity_poly.pdbx_strand_id
1 'polypeptide(L)' 'MGVQDVTSAQAQGTITNPKQIGPYYSGASGIAVNSIVDVQVLKVLYWVAPGTLLQKGNGATLMCSYTKVSGAQACQNQE' A
#
# COMPACT_ATOMS: atom_id res chain seq x y z
N MET A 1 6.39 -6.84 -6.24
CA MET A 1 6.08 -6.31 -7.58
C MET A 1 6.64 -4.91 -7.67
N GLY A 2 7.41 -4.63 -8.72
CA GLY A 2 7.97 -3.31 -9.01
C GLY A 2 7.20 -2.57 -10.12
N VAL A 3 7.63 -1.35 -10.43
CA VAL A 3 7.02 -0.49 -11.48
C VAL A 3 6.93 -1.20 -12.83
N GLN A 4 7.96 -1.97 -13.20
CA GLN A 4 8.02 -2.68 -14.47
C GLN A 4 6.96 -3.79 -14.58
N ASP A 5 6.67 -4.49 -13.47
CA ASP A 5 5.63 -5.52 -13.43
C ASP A 5 4.25 -4.90 -13.66
N VAL A 6 3.98 -3.78 -12.98
CA VAL A 6 2.72 -3.03 -13.11
C VAL A 6 2.56 -2.52 -14.55
N THR A 7 3.60 -1.88 -15.08
CA THR A 7 3.58 -1.30 -16.43
C THR A 7 3.35 -2.37 -17.49
N SER A 8 4.05 -3.50 -17.40
CA SER A 8 3.95 -4.58 -18.40
C SER A 8 2.58 -5.27 -18.38
N ALA A 9 2.02 -5.53 -17.19
CA ALA A 9 0.68 -6.08 -17.06
C ALA A 9 -0.39 -5.10 -17.58
N GLN A 10 -0.27 -3.81 -17.24
CA GLN A 10 -1.18 -2.78 -17.74
C GLN A 10 -1.12 -2.62 -19.27
N ALA A 11 0.07 -2.72 -19.88
CA ALA A 11 0.24 -2.68 -21.33
C ALA A 11 -0.43 -3.86 -22.05
N GLN A 12 -0.65 -4.98 -21.37
CA GLN A 12 -1.38 -6.15 -21.87
C GLN A 12 -2.89 -6.06 -21.62
N GLY A 13 -3.40 -4.92 -21.15
CA GLY A 13 -4.81 -4.74 -20.80
C GLY A 13 -5.21 -5.36 -19.47
N THR A 14 -4.26 -5.86 -18.66
CA THR A 14 -4.54 -6.39 -17.33
C THR A 14 -4.57 -5.24 -16.31
N ILE A 15 -5.66 -5.15 -15.56
CA ILE A 15 -5.79 -4.19 -14.48
C ILE A 15 -4.95 -4.67 -13.29
N THR A 16 -4.00 -3.84 -12.88
CA THR A 16 -3.17 -4.09 -11.69
C THR A 16 -3.64 -3.22 -10.53
N ASN A 17 -3.71 -3.84 -9.36
CA ASN A 17 -4.05 -3.17 -8.11
C ASN A 17 -2.93 -3.44 -7.08
N PRO A 18 -1.90 -2.58 -7.01
CA PRO A 18 -0.87 -2.68 -5.99
C PRO A 18 -1.46 -2.78 -4.58
N LYS A 19 -1.00 -3.80 -3.86
CA LYS A 19 -1.42 -4.13 -2.49
C LYS A 19 -0.22 -4.58 -1.65
N GLN A 20 -0.20 -4.39 -0.33
CA GLN A 20 -1.10 -3.55 0.47
C GLN A 20 -0.37 -2.25 0.84
N ILE A 21 -1.08 -1.12 0.83
CA ILE A 21 -0.54 0.13 1.38
C ILE A 21 -0.62 0.04 2.90
N GLY A 22 0.54 0.00 3.53
CA GLY A 22 0.63 0.06 4.99
C GLY A 22 1.70 -0.87 5.51
N PRO A 23 2.13 -0.67 6.76
CA PRO A 23 2.53 -1.78 7.59
C PRO A 23 1.46 -2.89 7.50
N TYR A 24 1.83 -4.05 6.99
CA TYR A 24 0.90 -5.17 6.75
C TYR A 24 1.19 -6.33 7.71
N TYR A 25 0.12 -7.04 8.09
CA TYR A 25 0.18 -8.29 8.82
C TYR A 25 -0.62 -9.37 8.08
N SER A 26 0.01 -10.51 7.80
CA SER A 26 -0.56 -11.59 7.00
C SER A 26 -1.40 -12.61 7.77
N GLY A 27 -1.50 -12.50 9.09
CA GLY A 27 -2.34 -13.39 9.89
C GLY A 27 -3.82 -12.98 9.86
N ALA A 28 -4.69 -13.93 10.22
CA ALA A 28 -6.16 -13.79 10.22
C ALA A 28 -6.70 -12.61 11.03
N SER A 29 -5.88 -12.04 11.93
CA SER A 29 -6.25 -10.93 12.83
C SER A 29 -5.73 -9.56 12.36
N GLY A 30 -5.50 -9.35 11.06
CA GLY A 30 -4.99 -8.08 10.52
C GLY A 30 -5.70 -6.83 11.05
N ILE A 31 -7.03 -6.87 11.23
CA ILE A 31 -7.84 -5.76 11.78
C ILE A 31 -7.55 -5.40 13.24
N ALA A 32 -7.02 -6.36 14.02
CA ALA A 32 -6.67 -6.18 15.41
C ALA A 32 -5.22 -5.67 15.58
N VAL A 33 -4.39 -5.76 14.55
CA VAL A 33 -2.98 -5.36 14.62
C VAL A 33 -2.87 -3.85 14.44
N ASN A 34 -2.26 -3.20 15.43
CA ASN A 34 -1.91 -1.79 15.38
C ASN A 34 -0.39 -1.62 15.25
N SER A 35 0.05 -1.16 14.09
CA SER A 35 1.44 -0.85 13.84
C SER A 35 1.73 0.56 14.35
N ILE A 36 2.52 0.66 15.42
CA ILE A 36 3.01 1.94 15.93
C ILE A 36 4.25 2.30 15.10
N VAL A 37 4.09 3.27 14.22
CA VAL A 37 5.13 3.69 13.29
C VAL A 37 5.27 5.20 13.36
N ASP A 38 6.50 5.66 13.39
CA ASP A 38 6.82 7.08 13.28
C ASP A 38 6.33 7.65 11.93
N VAL A 39 5.83 8.89 11.94
CA VAL A 39 5.22 9.51 10.75
C VAL A 39 6.23 9.69 9.61
N GLN A 40 7.51 9.97 9.92
CA GLN A 40 8.55 10.09 8.91
C GLN A 40 8.86 8.72 8.29
N VAL A 41 8.91 7.66 9.10
CA VAL A 41 9.06 6.28 8.60
C VAL A 41 7.88 5.90 7.71
N LEU A 42 6.65 6.25 8.10
CA LEU A 42 5.46 6.01 7.30
C LEU A 42 5.54 6.68 5.92
N LYS A 43 5.90 7.97 5.89
CA LYS A 43 5.99 8.77 4.66
C LYS A 43 7.11 8.33 3.74
N VAL A 44 8.27 7.93 4.28
CA VAL A 44 9.49 7.68 3.49
C VAL A 44 9.64 6.22 3.08
N LEU A 45 9.15 5.27 3.88
CA LEU A 45 9.27 3.84 3.57
C LEU A 45 7.96 3.23 3.09
N TYR A 46 6.86 3.46 3.82
CA TYR A 46 5.61 2.75 3.54
C TYR A 46 4.79 3.39 2.42
N TRP A 47 4.75 4.73 2.32
CA TRP A 47 3.94 5.46 1.31
C TRP A 47 4.64 5.66 -0.03
N VAL A 48 5.98 5.72 -0.06
CA VAL A 48 6.73 5.97 -1.30
C VAL A 48 6.54 4.87 -2.34
N ALA A 49 6.65 3.60 -1.93
CA ALA A 49 6.58 2.50 -2.87
C ALA A 49 5.19 2.38 -3.55
N PRO A 50 4.06 2.37 -2.83
CA PRO A 50 2.74 2.37 -3.45
C PRO A 50 2.47 3.62 -4.31
N GLY A 51 2.88 4.80 -3.85
CA GLY A 51 2.77 6.04 -4.64
C GLY A 51 3.55 5.95 -5.96
N THR A 52 4.74 5.34 -5.93
CA THR A 52 5.56 5.11 -7.12
C THR A 52 4.90 4.12 -8.09
N LEU A 53 4.28 3.04 -7.58
CA LEU A 53 3.56 2.07 -8.42
C LEU A 53 2.33 2.67 -9.08
N LEU A 54 1.61 3.55 -8.38
CA LEU A 54 0.48 4.30 -8.94
C LEU A 54 0.97 5.27 -10.04
N GLN A 55 1.93 6.14 -9.70
CA GLN A 55 2.33 7.25 -10.57
C GLN A 55 3.20 6.80 -11.75
N LYS A 56 4.16 5.90 -11.53
CA LYS A 56 5.11 5.46 -12.57
C LYS A 56 4.69 4.17 -13.24
N GLY A 57 4.05 3.26 -12.50
CA GLY A 57 3.60 1.97 -13.02
C GLY A 57 2.25 2.02 -13.73
N ASN A 58 1.52 3.14 -13.62
CA ASN A 58 0.15 3.29 -14.09
C ASN A 58 -0.78 2.23 -13.47
N GLY A 59 -0.57 1.90 -12.19
CA GLY A 59 -1.48 1.04 -11.44
C GLY A 59 -2.89 1.65 -11.43
N ALA A 60 -3.92 0.84 -11.63
CA ALA A 60 -5.27 1.37 -11.79
C ALA A 60 -5.89 1.83 -10.47
N THR A 61 -5.59 1.13 -9.37
CA THR A 61 -6.10 1.41 -8.03
C THR A 61 -5.05 1.06 -6.98
N LEU A 62 -5.36 1.38 -5.73
CA LEU A 62 -4.49 1.10 -4.59
C LEU A 62 -5.33 0.42 -3.49
N MET A 63 -4.82 -0.67 -2.93
CA MET A 63 -5.50 -1.39 -1.84
C MET A 63 -4.79 -1.14 -0.50
N CYS A 64 -5.49 -0.51 0.43
CA CYS A 64 -5.03 -0.35 1.81
C CYS A 64 -4.94 -1.70 2.55
N SER A 65 -4.06 -1.76 3.56
CA SER A 65 -4.02 -2.89 4.47
C SER A 65 -5.24 -2.93 5.39
N TYR A 66 -5.51 -4.09 5.98
CA TYR A 66 -6.53 -4.24 7.01
C TYR A 66 -6.08 -3.77 8.40
N THR A 67 -4.81 -3.41 8.56
CA THR A 67 -4.19 -3.08 9.84
C THR A 67 -4.47 -1.64 10.25
N LYS A 68 -4.33 -1.36 11.55
CA LYS A 68 -4.24 0.01 12.05
C LYS A 68 -2.81 0.52 11.95
N VAL A 69 -2.68 1.80 11.62
CA VAL A 69 -1.43 2.57 11.65
C VAL A 69 -1.63 3.68 12.66
N SER A 70 -0.88 3.62 13.76
CA SER A 70 -0.93 4.59 14.85
C SER A 70 -2.36 4.89 15.33
N GLY A 71 -3.19 3.84 15.44
CA GLY A 71 -4.55 3.90 15.98
C GLY A 71 -5.68 4.07 14.95
N ALA A 72 -5.39 4.56 13.75
CA ALA A 72 -6.37 4.67 12.66
C ALA A 72 -6.31 3.46 11.72
N GLN A 73 -7.43 3.04 11.13
CA GLN A 73 -7.40 2.03 10.06
C GLN A 73 -6.60 2.54 8.87
N ALA A 74 -5.80 1.71 8.19
CA ALA A 74 -4.93 2.16 7.10
C ALA A 74 -5.69 2.90 5.98
N CYS A 75 -6.92 2.48 5.65
CA CYS A 75 -7.76 3.17 4.65
C CYS A 75 -8.31 4.53 5.12
N GLN A 76 -8.28 4.79 6.42
CA GLN A 76 -8.80 6.01 7.06
C GLN A 76 -7.67 6.90 7.58
N ASN A 77 -6.42 6.46 7.47
CA ASN A 77 -5.27 7.20 7.94
C ASN A 77 -5.03 8.39 6.99
N GLN A 78 -4.98 9.61 7.53
CA GLN A 78 -4.83 10.86 6.78
C GLN A 78 -3.40 11.40 6.79
N GLU A 79 -2.46 10.67 7.38
CA GLU A 79 -1.04 11.04 7.50
C GLU A 79 -0.22 10.74 6.24
#